data_AF-A0AAW5Y6S8-F1
#
_entry.id   AF-A0AAW5Y6S8-F1
#
_cell.length_a   1.000
_cell.length_b   1.000
_cell.length_c   1.000
_cell.angle_alpha   90.00
_cell.angle_beta   90.00
_cell.angle_gamma   90.00
#
_symmetry.space_group_name_H-M   'P 1'
#
loop_
_entity.id
_entity.type
_entity.pdbx_description
1 polymer ?
#
loop_
_entity_poly.entity_id
_entity_poly.type
_entity_poly.pdbx_seq_one_letter_code
_entity_poly.pdbx_strand_id
1 'polypeptide(L)' 'MKANVGDTILFQRNNLKITGSVLKLYTESVLVEITNVSGGTFEFDRTIVNHKNYKILNTNT' A
#
# COMPACT_ATOMS: atom_id res chain seq x y z
N MET A 1 -2.37 -5.84 -12.37
CA MET A 1 -0.92 -5.65 -12.28
C MET A 1 -0.51 -5.81 -10.82
N LYS A 2 0.52 -6.60 -10.50
CA LYS A 2 1.02 -6.76 -9.12
C LYS A 2 2.16 -5.76 -8.90
N ALA A 3 2.27 -5.25 -7.67
CA ALA A 3 3.35 -4.34 -7.30
C ALA A 3 4.60 -5.18 -6.99
N ASN A 4 5.77 -4.58 -7.14
CA ASN A 4 7.05 -5.14 -6.74
C ASN A 4 7.51 -4.55 -5.40
N VAL A 5 8.52 -5.16 -4.79
CA VAL A 5 9.17 -4.58 -3.61
C VAL A 5 9.77 -3.22 -3.98
N GLY A 6 9.55 -2.23 -3.12
CA GLY A 6 9.95 -0.84 -3.31
C GLY A 6 8.92 0.03 -4.03
N ASP A 7 7.95 -0.55 -4.76
CA ASP A 7 6.91 0.24 -5.42
C ASP A 7 6.07 1.01 -4.39
N THR A 8 5.56 2.16 -4.81
CA THR A 8 4.57 2.91 -4.01
C THR A 8 3.17 2.57 -4.47
N ILE A 9 2.33 2.15 -3.54
CA ILE A 9 0.92 1.86 -3.80
C ILE A 9 -0.01 2.82 -3.07
N LEU A 10 -1.20 2.99 -3.64
CA LEU A 10 -2.31 3.75 -3.10
C LEU A 10 -3.49 2.82 -2.85
N PHE A 11 -4.03 2.83 -1.65
CA PHE A 11 -5.23 2.07 -1.30
C PHE A 11 -6.16 2.89 -0.41
N GLN A 12 -7.39 2.40 -0.25
CA GLN A 12 -8.41 3.04 0.57
C GLN A 12 -8.88 2.07 1.65
N ARG A 13 -9.06 2.59 2.87
CA ARG A 13 -9.66 1.86 3.98
C ARG A 13 -10.68 2.78 4.66
N ASN A 14 -11.96 2.44 4.55
CA ASN A 14 -13.06 3.33 4.91
C ASN A 14 -12.91 4.68 4.17
N ASN A 15 -12.81 5.78 4.91
CA ASN A 15 -12.64 7.14 4.39
C ASN A 15 -11.16 7.56 4.30
N LEU A 16 -10.23 6.68 4.68
CA LEU A 16 -8.80 6.97 4.65
C LEU A 16 -8.22 6.62 3.28
N LYS A 17 -7.50 7.57 2.71
CA LYS A 17 -6.68 7.37 1.52
C LYS A 17 -5.23 7.22 1.98
N ILE A 18 -4.61 6.09 1.67
CA ILE A 18 -3.33 5.70 2.25
C ILE A 18 -2.34 5.38 1.13
N THR A 19 -1.15 5.98 1.20
CA THR A 19 -0.02 5.58 0.36
C THR A 19 1.04 4.89 1.20
N GLY A 20 1.76 3.96 0.58
CA GLY A 20 2.86 3.30 1.24
C GLY A 20 3.77 2.54 0.28
N SER A 21 4.95 2.21 0.78
CA SER A 21 5.99 1.51 0.04
C SER A 21 5.90 0.00 0.31
N VAL A 22 5.97 -0.80 -0.74
CA VAL A 22 5.90 -2.27 -0.63
C VAL A 22 7.20 -2.81 -0.06
N LEU A 23 7.12 -3.51 1.07
CA LEU A 23 8.26 -4.16 1.72
C LEU A 23 8.41 -5.63 1.34
N LYS A 24 7.30 -6.32 1.09
CA LYS A 24 7.30 -7.77 0.80
C LYS A 24 6.08 -8.17 -0.02
N LEU A 25 6.27 -9.17 -0.88
CA LEU A 25 5.20 -9.79 -1.66
C LEU A 25 4.76 -11.12 -1.04
N TYR A 26 3.46 -11.37 -1.11
CA TYR A 26 2.83 -12.66 -0.85
C TYR A 26 2.04 -13.09 -2.09
N THR A 27 1.52 -14.31 -2.11
CA THR A 27 0.76 -14.82 -3.26
C THR A 27 -0.41 -13.91 -3.65
N GLU A 28 -1.16 -13.44 -2.64
CA GLU A 28 -2.41 -12.69 -2.80
C GLU A 28 -2.36 -11.24 -2.25
N SER A 29 -1.23 -10.82 -1.69
CA SER A 29 -1.13 -9.55 -0.98
C SER A 29 0.30 -9.00 -0.93
N VAL A 30 0.42 -7.79 -0.41
CA VAL A 30 1.70 -7.12 -0.16
C VAL A 30 1.75 -6.60 1.28
N LEU A 31 2.92 -6.67 1.91
CA LEU A 31 3.21 -5.91 3.12
C LEU A 31 3.67 -4.52 2.72
N VAL A 32 3.09 -3.50 3.35
CA VAL A 32 3.28 -2.10 3.01
C VAL A 32 3.69 -1.33 4.26
N GLU A 33 4.69 -0.46 4.12
CA GLU A 33 5.00 0.59 5.10
C GLU A 33 4.25 1.86 4.74
N ILE A 34 3.51 2.42 5.69
CA ILE A 34 2.65 3.58 5.48
C ILE A 34 3.52 4.84 5.40
N THR A 35 3.39 5.59 4.31
CA THR A 35 4.15 6.83 4.08
C THR A 35 3.27 8.07 4.16
N ASN A 36 1.98 7.96 3.83
CA ASN A 36 1.02 9.05 3.99
C ASN A 36 -0.38 8.51 4.26
N VAL A 37 -1.12 9.23 5.10
CA VAL A 37 -2.53 9.00 5.37
C VAL A 37 -3.26 10.33 5.20
N SER A 38 -4.30 10.32 4.39
CA SER A 38 -5.21 11.46 4.20
C SER A 38 -6.62 11.10 4.70
N GLY A 39 -7.29 12.05 5.34
CA GLY A 39 -8.66 11.89 5.83
C GLY A 39 -8.78 11.36 7.27
N GLY A 40 -7.68 11.30 8.02
CA GLY A 40 -7.66 10.91 9.42
C GLY A 40 -6.35 10.25 9.85
N THR A 41 -6.40 9.49 10.93
CA THR A 41 -5.27 8.74 11.47
C THR A 41 -5.38 7.26 11.12
N PHE A 42 -4.26 6.63 10.79
CA PHE A 42 -4.16 5.17 10.70
C PHE A 42 -3.16 4.71 11.76
N GLU A 43 -3.59 3.80 12.63
CA GLU A 43 -2.87 3.47 13.87
C GLU A 43 -1.63 2.59 13.68
N PHE A 44 -1.39 2.10 12.45
CA PHE A 44 -0.33 1.16 12.16
C PHE A 44 0.67 1.73 11.15
N ASP A 45 1.96 1.61 11.46
CA ASP A 45 3.03 1.97 10.53
C ASP A 45 3.10 1.01 9.32
N ARG A 46 2.48 -0.18 9.43
CA ARG A 46 2.48 -1.21 8.39
C ARG A 46 1.15 -1.92 8.28
N THR A 47 0.81 -2.37 7.06
CA THR A 47 -0.39 -3.17 6.83
C THR A 47 -0.23 -4.11 5.65
N ILE A 48 -1.05 -5.17 5.63
CA ILE A 48 -1.18 -6.06 4.49
C ILE A 48 -2.31 -5.55 3.59
N VAL A 49 -2.07 -5.50 2.28
CA VAL A 49 -3.06 -5.08 1.29
C VAL A 49 -3.18 -6.13 0.19
N ASN A 50 -4.39 -6.57 -0.11
CA ASN A 50 -4.64 -7.53 -1.20
C ASN A 50 -4.31 -6.89 -2.57
N HIS A 51 -3.79 -7.69 -3.51
CA HIS A 51 -3.48 -7.22 -4.88
C HIS A 51 -4.66 -6.61 -5.64
N LYS A 52 -5.90 -6.88 -5.22
CA LYS A 52 -7.13 -6.34 -5.80
C LYS A 52 -7.50 -4.95 -5.26
N ASN A 53 -6.88 -4.49 -4.17
CA ASN A 53 -7.35 -3.35 -3.38
C ASN A 53 -6.41 -2.12 -3.43
N TYR A 54 -5.51 -2.04 -4.41
CA TYR A 54 -4.62 -0.89 -4.55
C TYR A 54 -4.36 -0.51 -6.01
N LYS A 55 -3.83 0.70 -6.19
CA LYS A 55 -3.24 1.20 -7.44
C LYS A 55 -1.74 1.42 -7.25
N ILE A 56 -0.94 1.12 -8.26
CA ILE A 56 0.50 1.38 -8.24
C ILE A 56 0.71 2.82 -8.71
N LEU A 57 1.40 3.64 -7.94
CA LEU A 57 1.64 5.07 -8.24
C LEU A 57 2.98 5.28 -8.95
N ASN A 58 4.06 4.75 -8.38
CA ASN A 58 5.39 4.75 -8.98
C ASN A 58 5.91 3.31 -9.02
N THR A 59 6.39 2.90 -10.18
CA THR A 59 7.18 1.68 -10.36
C THR A 59 8.65 2.03 -10.17
N ASN A 60 9.38 1.31 -9.32
CA ASN A 60 10.85 1.36 -9.40
C ASN A 60 11.25 0.69 -10.72
N THR A 61 11.52 1.53 -11.74
CA THR A 61 12.24 1.13 -12.96
C THR A 61 13.73 1.16 -12.71
#